data_AF-A0A0C2CT54-F1
#
_entry.id   AF-A0A0C2CT54-F1
#
_cell.length_a   1.000
_cell.length_b   1.000
_cell.length_c   1.000
_cell.angle_alpha   90.00
_cell.angle_beta   90.00
_cell.angle_gamma   90.00
#
_symmetry.space_group_name_H-M   'P 1'
#
loop_
_entity.id
_entity.type
_entity.pdbx_description
1 polymer ?
#
loop_
_entity_poly.entity_id
_entity_poly.type
_entity_poly.pdbx_seq_one_letter_code
_entity_poly.pdbx_strand_id
1 'polypeptide(L)'
;MTLLAGLPSVVSCQTTRAGQNSSGSLVDPGTVPAQMREEWQALVDAQAGDPGSSAVDLAADALLEREPPPELRASALQAKADRQYLLGNDLEAIRLADEAVALLPASEAPPKSKSGAQLHVAVHRVLALALTRGGDPARALTKLDQLEAWGGMERVELRGARAVALDRSGDTAAALAAFAGWRELVADDAPEAGYAQERIAALSQHLDRATLLGLAEGAPGPNAADCLRATLGVDPGDQAPAWVRGCQPLPDRVGILLPRTGKLSALADAQLAAAVAAVTVLGRARPVSVLWRDSGSGADTARAGADRLVADGAEVIIGPVGATNVRAAISAVGDDRFLLPGESTGSARGVAATLEQRTHALVNFARSRGAREILVMVPDNGYGTRVKSIEKSVEQSGLKSLKFIVYPGSTTSFAPIVAPLVRELEGGAALIIADALPRTELIVRQLRRERLRVAGGTVDKEGTEVLVLGTGEGLAPDAIGAKHDSLDGVILSPAAHPDADSRAFEAEYFAQQHKRPDDQALLVWRAMSAAWSGASATLEPTPDLVRIQGSNVVAVKAP
;
A
#
# COMPACT_ATOMS: atom_id res chain seq x y z
N MET A 1 17.75 -35.78 14.65
CA MET A 1 17.01 -35.09 13.57
C MET A 1 17.43 -33.64 13.58
N THR A 2 18.38 -33.30 12.72
CA THR A 2 18.99 -31.97 12.64
C THR A 2 18.13 -31.12 11.71
N LEU A 3 17.61 -29.99 12.21
CA LEU A 3 16.89 -29.00 11.42
C LEU A 3 17.86 -28.36 10.41
N LEU A 4 17.71 -28.72 9.14
CA LEU A 4 18.21 -27.93 8.03
C LEU A 4 17.33 -26.67 7.94
N ALA A 5 17.86 -25.55 8.42
CA ALA A 5 17.31 -24.24 8.15
C ALA A 5 17.23 -24.06 6.63
N GLY A 6 16.02 -23.88 6.11
CA GLY A 6 15.81 -23.50 4.72
C GLY A 6 16.45 -22.13 4.50
N LEU A 7 17.56 -22.12 3.76
CA LEU A 7 18.05 -20.87 3.18
C LEU A 7 16.91 -20.29 2.34
N PRO A 8 16.56 -19.00 2.50
CA PRO A 8 15.61 -18.38 1.60
C PRO A 8 16.11 -18.61 0.19
N SER A 9 15.26 -19.20 -0.66
CA SER A 9 15.52 -19.35 -2.08
C SER A 9 16.07 -18.02 -2.56
N VAL A 10 17.36 -18.00 -2.93
CA VAL A 10 18.00 -16.82 -3.51
C VAL A 10 17.08 -16.45 -4.66
N VAL A 11 16.30 -15.39 -4.48
CA VAL A 11 15.57 -14.75 -5.57
C VAL A 11 16.68 -14.38 -6.52
N SER A 12 16.88 -15.24 -7.51
CA SER A 12 17.95 -15.11 -8.46
C SER A 12 17.79 -13.70 -9.00
N CYS A 13 18.83 -12.88 -8.91
CA CYS A 13 18.93 -11.62 -9.64
C CYS A 13 18.97 -11.89 -11.17
N GLN A 14 18.22 -12.87 -11.66
CA GLN A 14 17.67 -12.90 -13.00
C GLN A 14 16.66 -11.75 -13.07
N THR A 15 17.18 -10.52 -13.16
CA THR A 15 16.39 -9.42 -13.67
C THR A 15 15.78 -9.92 -14.98
N THR A 16 14.46 -9.84 -15.12
CA THR A 16 13.73 -10.30 -16.32
C THR A 16 14.27 -9.68 -17.63
N ARG A 17 15.11 -8.66 -17.52
CA ARG A 17 15.80 -7.95 -18.61
C ARG A 17 17.20 -8.45 -18.97
N ALA A 18 17.79 -9.39 -18.22
CA ALA A 18 19.18 -9.80 -18.44
C ALA A 18 19.47 -10.31 -19.87
N GLY A 19 18.44 -10.81 -20.58
CA GLY A 19 18.54 -11.28 -21.96
C GLY A 19 17.93 -10.39 -23.06
N GLN A 20 17.40 -9.19 -22.76
CA GLN A 20 16.63 -8.42 -23.75
C GLN A 20 17.42 -7.37 -24.54
N ASN A 21 18.64 -6.99 -24.13
CA ASN A 21 19.31 -5.79 -24.65
C ASN A 21 20.53 -6.02 -25.56
N SER A 22 20.91 -7.27 -25.87
CA SER A 22 22.09 -7.57 -26.71
C SER A 22 21.71 -8.14 -28.08
N SER A 23 20.63 -7.65 -28.70
CA SER A 23 20.16 -8.12 -30.01
C SER A 23 20.98 -7.59 -31.21
N GLY A 24 22.16 -7.02 -30.96
CA GLY A 24 23.11 -6.58 -31.99
C GLY A 24 24.42 -7.34 -31.88
N SER A 25 25.03 -7.65 -33.03
CA SER A 25 26.35 -8.30 -33.04
C SER A 25 27.40 -7.45 -32.35
N LEU A 26 28.16 -8.05 -31.43
CA LEU A 26 29.23 -7.39 -30.67
C LEU A 26 30.51 -7.19 -31.48
N VAL A 27 30.62 -7.85 -32.64
CA VAL A 27 31.76 -7.75 -33.56
C VAL A 27 31.26 -7.18 -34.89
N ASP A 28 32.06 -6.30 -35.50
CA ASP A 28 31.72 -5.77 -36.82
C ASP A 28 31.74 -6.92 -37.86
N PRO A 29 30.62 -7.21 -38.55
CA PRO A 29 30.57 -8.27 -39.55
C PRO A 29 31.65 -8.12 -40.64
N GLY A 30 32.05 -6.88 -40.95
CA GLY A 30 33.10 -6.58 -41.93
C GLY A 30 34.51 -6.98 -41.49
N THR A 31 34.73 -7.16 -40.19
CA THR A 31 36.01 -7.59 -39.61
C THR A 31 36.14 -9.11 -39.43
N VAL A 32 35.05 -9.86 -39.64
CA VAL A 32 35.04 -11.32 -39.50
C VAL A 32 35.70 -11.97 -40.74
N PRO A 33 36.76 -12.78 -40.57
CA PRO A 33 37.38 -13.50 -41.67
C PRO A 33 36.37 -14.34 -42.46
N ALA A 34 36.52 -14.38 -43.79
CA ALA A 34 35.55 -15.03 -44.67
C ALA A 34 35.23 -16.49 -44.30
N GLN A 35 36.27 -17.22 -43.89
CA GLN A 35 36.22 -18.62 -43.48
C GLN A 35 35.58 -18.89 -42.11
N MET A 36 35.21 -17.85 -41.36
CA MET A 36 34.62 -17.95 -40.02
C MET A 36 33.22 -17.30 -39.93
N ARG A 37 32.72 -16.73 -41.04
CA ARG A 37 31.45 -15.99 -41.04
C ARG A 37 30.25 -16.89 -40.74
N GLU A 38 30.30 -18.15 -41.15
CA GLU A 38 29.22 -19.11 -40.90
C GLU A 38 29.13 -19.45 -39.41
N GLU A 39 30.25 -19.83 -38.78
CA GLU A 39 30.29 -20.16 -37.35
C GLU A 39 29.98 -18.93 -36.48
N TRP A 40 30.47 -17.75 -36.84
CA TRP A 40 30.11 -16.50 -36.15
C TRP A 40 28.62 -16.18 -36.29
N GLN A 41 28.04 -16.32 -37.48
CA GLN A 41 26.60 -16.08 -37.68
C GLN A 41 25.77 -17.08 -36.87
N ALA A 42 26.17 -18.36 -36.82
CA ALA A 42 25.52 -19.36 -36.00
C ALA A 42 25.54 -19.00 -34.50
N LEU A 43 26.64 -18.43 -34.00
CA LEU A 43 26.73 -17.93 -32.62
C LEU A 43 25.77 -16.75 -32.39
N VAL A 44 25.77 -15.77 -33.28
CA VAL A 44 24.86 -14.61 -33.22
C VAL A 44 23.40 -15.06 -33.22
N ASP A 45 23.05 -16.01 -34.09
CA ASP A 45 21.70 -16.57 -34.20
C ASP A 45 21.30 -17.35 -32.94
N ALA A 46 22.23 -18.14 -32.36
CA ALA A 46 21.99 -18.87 -31.12
C ALA A 46 21.75 -17.92 -29.94
N GLN A 47 22.53 -16.84 -29.82
CA GLN A 47 22.34 -15.81 -28.79
C GLN A 47 21.03 -15.03 -28.97
N ALA A 48 20.65 -14.72 -30.21
CA ALA A 48 19.41 -14.01 -30.51
C ALA A 48 18.16 -14.87 -30.29
N GLY A 49 18.27 -16.20 -30.44
CA GLY A 49 17.19 -17.15 -30.23
C GLY A 49 16.93 -17.45 -28.75
N ASP A 50 17.83 -18.20 -28.12
CA ASP A 50 17.78 -18.53 -26.69
C ASP A 50 19.20 -18.52 -26.11
N PRO A 51 19.60 -17.43 -25.41
CA PRO A 51 20.94 -17.31 -24.84
C PRO A 51 21.23 -18.31 -23.71
N GLY A 52 20.21 -18.98 -23.16
CA GLY A 52 20.38 -20.06 -22.19
C GLY A 52 20.60 -21.45 -22.83
N SER A 53 20.34 -21.58 -24.14
CA SER A 53 20.38 -22.86 -24.84
C SER A 53 21.80 -23.42 -24.98
N SER A 54 21.92 -24.75 -25.09
CA SER A 54 23.21 -25.39 -25.42
C SER A 54 23.72 -25.07 -26.83
N ALA A 55 22.89 -24.50 -27.71
CA ALA A 55 23.30 -24.08 -29.04
C ALA A 55 24.35 -22.98 -29.00
N VAL A 56 24.33 -22.10 -27.98
CA VAL A 56 25.35 -21.07 -27.76
C VAL A 56 26.72 -21.69 -27.53
N ASP A 57 26.81 -22.72 -26.67
CA ASP A 57 28.09 -23.41 -26.41
C ASP A 57 28.60 -24.10 -27.67
N LEU A 58 27.73 -24.82 -28.40
CA LEU A 58 28.11 -25.52 -29.63
C LEU A 58 28.62 -24.56 -30.71
N ALA A 59 27.93 -23.44 -30.93
CA ALA A 59 28.35 -22.44 -31.92
C ALA A 59 29.64 -21.71 -31.50
N ALA A 60 29.77 -21.38 -30.21
CA ALA A 60 30.98 -20.77 -29.67
C ALA A 60 32.19 -21.70 -29.78
N ASP A 61 32.03 -22.99 -29.46
CA ASP A 61 33.10 -23.99 -29.55
C ASP A 61 33.54 -24.21 -31.01
N ALA A 62 32.59 -24.34 -31.94
CA ALA A 62 32.90 -24.43 -33.37
C ALA A 62 33.69 -23.22 -33.88
N LEU A 63 33.36 -22.01 -33.40
CA LEU A 63 34.10 -20.80 -33.74
C LEU A 63 35.50 -20.79 -33.11
N LEU A 64 35.64 -21.20 -31.85
CA LEU A 64 36.92 -21.26 -31.13
C LEU A 64 37.90 -22.27 -31.73
N GLU A 65 37.41 -23.41 -32.25
CA GLU A 65 38.22 -24.42 -32.95
C GLU A 65 38.92 -23.89 -34.22
N ARG A 66 38.43 -22.77 -34.78
CA ARG A 66 39.04 -22.11 -35.95
C ARG A 66 40.22 -21.20 -35.60
N GLU A 67 40.59 -21.09 -34.31
CA GLU A 67 41.59 -20.15 -33.79
C GLU A 67 41.31 -18.70 -34.23
N PRO A 68 40.14 -18.14 -33.86
CA PRO A 68 39.71 -16.83 -34.34
C PRO A 68 40.59 -15.69 -33.78
N PRO A 69 40.62 -14.52 -34.44
CA PRO A 69 41.29 -13.33 -33.90
C PRO A 69 40.82 -12.97 -32.48
N PRO A 70 41.63 -12.27 -31.66
CA PRO A 70 41.34 -12.04 -30.25
C PRO A 70 39.95 -11.48 -29.93
N GLU A 71 39.45 -10.51 -30.71
CA GLU A 71 38.11 -9.93 -30.52
C GLU A 71 36.99 -10.96 -30.75
N LEU A 72 37.12 -11.79 -31.78
CA LEU A 72 36.15 -12.82 -32.12
C LEU A 72 36.19 -13.98 -31.12
N ARG A 73 37.39 -14.32 -30.62
CA ARG A 73 37.57 -15.25 -29.49
C ARG A 73 36.93 -14.72 -28.21
N ALA A 74 37.14 -13.45 -27.88
CA ALA A 74 36.53 -12.79 -26.72
C ALA A 74 35.00 -12.77 -26.82
N SER A 75 34.44 -12.52 -28.02
CA SER A 75 32.99 -12.58 -28.26
C SER A 75 32.41 -13.99 -28.03
N ALA A 76 33.12 -15.05 -28.46
CA ALA A 76 32.68 -16.43 -28.21
C ALA A 76 32.69 -16.77 -26.71
N LEU A 77 33.77 -16.40 -26.00
CA LEU A 77 33.89 -16.60 -24.56
C LEU A 77 32.85 -15.79 -23.77
N GLN A 78 32.55 -14.57 -24.21
CA GLN A 78 31.50 -13.72 -23.65
C GLN A 78 30.12 -14.39 -23.75
N ALA A 79 29.78 -14.93 -24.93
CA ALA A 79 28.53 -15.64 -25.14
C ALA A 79 28.38 -16.86 -24.21
N LYS A 80 29.46 -17.64 -24.06
CA LYS A 80 29.49 -18.76 -23.10
C LYS A 80 29.34 -18.27 -21.66
N ALA A 81 30.01 -17.18 -21.28
CA ALA A 81 29.91 -16.61 -19.94
C ALA A 81 28.46 -16.16 -19.62
N ASP A 82 27.79 -15.48 -20.55
CA ASP A 82 26.38 -15.09 -20.42
C ASP A 82 25.49 -16.28 -20.17
N ARG A 83 25.65 -17.34 -20.96
CA ARG A 83 24.90 -18.58 -20.78
C ARG A 83 25.12 -19.18 -19.41
N GLN A 84 26.38 -19.31 -18.97
CA GLN A 84 26.68 -19.88 -17.65
C GLN A 84 26.10 -19.01 -16.53
N TYR A 85 26.09 -17.69 -16.68
CA TYR A 85 25.40 -16.78 -15.76
C TYR A 85 23.88 -17.03 -15.76
N LEU A 86 23.23 -17.19 -16.91
CA LEU A 86 21.80 -17.48 -16.99
C LEU A 86 21.45 -18.82 -16.30
N LEU A 87 22.33 -19.82 -16.39
CA LEU A 87 22.17 -21.14 -15.75
C LEU A 87 22.48 -21.16 -14.25
N GLY A 88 22.98 -20.07 -13.66
CA GLY A 88 23.37 -20.04 -12.25
C GLY A 88 24.80 -20.49 -11.96
N ASN A 89 25.60 -20.77 -13.00
CA ASN A 89 26.96 -21.29 -12.88
C ASN A 89 27.99 -20.14 -12.78
N ASP A 90 27.93 -19.36 -11.70
CA ASP A 90 28.73 -18.13 -11.54
C ASP A 90 30.23 -18.33 -11.66
N LEU A 91 30.79 -19.40 -11.09
CA LEU A 91 32.23 -19.65 -11.13
C LEU A 91 32.74 -19.85 -12.55
N GLU A 92 31.98 -20.56 -13.38
CA GLU A 92 32.35 -20.79 -14.78
C GLU A 92 32.12 -19.53 -15.62
N ALA A 93 31.05 -18.77 -15.35
CA ALA A 93 30.82 -17.47 -15.98
C ALA A 93 31.98 -16.49 -15.70
N ILE A 94 32.45 -16.42 -14.44
CA ILE A 94 33.61 -15.60 -14.05
C ILE A 94 34.86 -16.06 -14.79
N ARG A 95 35.15 -17.37 -14.81
CA ARG A 95 36.33 -17.92 -15.49
C ARG A 95 36.36 -17.58 -16.98
N LEU A 96 35.24 -17.79 -17.68
CA LEU A 96 35.11 -17.49 -19.10
C LEU A 96 35.21 -16.00 -19.40
N ALA A 97 34.56 -15.17 -18.59
CA ALA A 97 34.62 -13.72 -18.75
C ALA A 97 36.02 -13.17 -18.48
N ASP A 98 36.77 -13.74 -17.52
CA ASP A 98 38.17 -13.38 -17.27
C ASP A 98 39.09 -13.74 -18.44
N GLU A 99 38.88 -14.91 -19.06
CA GLU A 99 39.58 -15.29 -20.28
C GLU A 99 39.26 -14.32 -21.43
N ALA A 100 38.00 -13.89 -21.55
CA ALA A 100 37.59 -12.89 -22.55
C ALA A 100 38.25 -11.52 -22.28
N VAL A 101 38.29 -11.04 -21.03
CA VAL A 101 38.95 -9.78 -20.65
C VAL A 101 40.44 -9.81 -21.01
N ALA A 102 41.11 -10.95 -20.81
CA ALA A 102 42.55 -11.08 -21.09
C ALA A 102 42.90 -10.97 -22.58
N LEU A 103 41.93 -11.18 -23.48
CA LEU A 103 42.10 -11.06 -24.93
C LEU A 103 41.83 -9.64 -25.45
N LEU A 104 41.19 -8.81 -24.62
CA LEU A 104 40.86 -7.44 -24.96
C LEU A 104 42.04 -6.50 -24.62
N PRO A 105 42.29 -5.45 -25.42
CA PRO A 105 43.36 -4.50 -25.14
C PRO A 105 43.15 -3.84 -23.77
N ALA A 106 44.21 -3.84 -22.94
CA ALA A 106 44.20 -3.12 -21.68
C ALA A 106 44.05 -1.61 -21.94
N SER A 107 42.84 -1.10 -21.76
CA SER A 107 42.54 0.31 -21.94
C SER A 107 41.60 0.78 -20.83
N GLU A 108 41.96 1.89 -20.19
CA GLU A 108 41.10 2.56 -19.20
C GLU A 108 39.86 3.18 -19.86
N ALA A 109 39.91 3.45 -21.17
CA ALA A 109 38.81 3.94 -21.99
C ALA A 109 38.26 2.85 -22.93
N PRO A 110 36.95 2.84 -23.23
CA PRO A 110 36.41 1.93 -24.22
C PRO A 110 37.08 2.17 -25.59
N PRO A 111 37.30 1.11 -26.39
CA PRO A 111 37.93 1.25 -27.70
C PRO A 111 37.14 2.18 -28.62
N LYS A 112 37.83 2.81 -29.57
CA LYS A 112 37.24 3.82 -30.47
C LYS A 112 36.20 3.24 -31.43
N SER A 113 36.24 1.94 -31.72
CA SER A 113 35.23 1.28 -32.55
C SER A 113 33.97 1.02 -31.73
N LYS A 114 32.79 1.28 -32.32
CA LYS A 114 31.50 1.07 -31.65
C LYS A 114 31.30 -0.39 -31.23
N SER A 115 31.64 -1.33 -32.10
CA SER A 115 31.56 -2.79 -31.84
C SER A 115 32.52 -3.21 -30.72
N GLY A 116 33.78 -2.79 -30.79
CA GLY A 116 34.76 -3.06 -29.74
C GLY A 116 34.30 -2.52 -28.38
N ALA A 117 33.70 -1.32 -28.34
CA ALA A 117 33.22 -0.73 -27.10
C ALA A 117 32.05 -1.54 -26.51
N GLN A 118 31.15 -2.01 -27.38
CA GLN A 118 30.04 -2.88 -27.00
C GLN A 118 30.54 -4.23 -26.46
N LEU A 119 31.54 -4.84 -27.10
CA LEU A 119 32.13 -6.10 -26.63
C LEU A 119 32.80 -5.93 -25.26
N HIS A 120 33.60 -4.87 -25.06
CA HIS A 120 34.21 -4.56 -23.77
C HIS A 120 33.15 -4.42 -22.66
N VAL A 121 32.10 -3.65 -22.93
CA VAL A 121 30.98 -3.45 -21.99
C VAL A 121 30.28 -4.78 -21.70
N ALA A 122 29.99 -5.59 -22.71
CA ALA A 122 29.30 -6.87 -22.55
C ALA A 122 30.10 -7.86 -21.67
N VAL A 123 31.41 -8.01 -21.94
CA VAL A 123 32.30 -8.87 -21.16
C VAL A 123 32.39 -8.40 -19.71
N HIS A 124 32.60 -7.10 -19.47
CA HIS A 124 32.71 -6.57 -18.11
C HIS A 124 31.37 -6.63 -17.36
N ARG A 125 30.25 -6.45 -18.06
CA ARG A 125 28.90 -6.56 -17.49
C ARG A 125 28.64 -7.97 -16.95
N VAL A 126 28.84 -9.02 -17.75
CA VAL A 126 28.61 -10.39 -17.26
C VAL A 126 29.57 -10.77 -16.13
N LEU A 127 30.83 -10.34 -16.21
CA LEU A 127 31.79 -10.55 -15.13
C LEU A 127 31.34 -9.87 -13.82
N ALA A 128 30.91 -8.61 -13.89
CA ALA A 128 30.43 -7.87 -12.73
C ALA A 128 29.21 -8.54 -12.09
N LEU A 129 28.23 -8.96 -12.90
CA LEU A 129 27.01 -9.62 -12.41
C LEU A 129 27.31 -10.99 -11.78
N ALA A 130 28.16 -11.81 -12.41
CA ALA A 130 28.55 -13.11 -11.86
C ALA A 130 29.37 -12.97 -10.57
N LEU A 131 30.26 -11.98 -10.50
CA LEU A 131 30.98 -11.64 -9.27
C LEU A 131 30.02 -11.18 -8.16
N THR A 132 29.03 -10.33 -8.48
CA THR A 132 28.00 -9.90 -7.55
C THR A 132 27.17 -11.06 -7.02
N ARG A 133 26.82 -12.05 -7.85
CA ARG A 133 25.96 -13.17 -7.44
C ARG A 133 26.72 -14.27 -6.67
N GLY A 134 27.86 -14.72 -7.19
CA GLY A 134 28.57 -15.89 -6.66
C GLY A 134 30.08 -15.73 -6.43
N GLY A 135 30.68 -14.61 -6.87
CA GLY A 135 32.13 -14.37 -6.76
C GLY A 135 32.55 -13.43 -5.63
N ASP A 136 33.68 -12.75 -5.82
CA ASP A 136 34.24 -11.77 -4.86
C ASP A 136 33.50 -10.41 -4.97
N PRO A 137 32.82 -9.95 -3.91
CA PRO A 137 32.07 -8.70 -3.93
C PRO A 137 32.95 -7.45 -4.09
N ALA A 138 34.18 -7.42 -3.59
CA ALA A 138 35.06 -6.26 -3.73
C ALA A 138 35.49 -6.09 -5.20
N ARG A 139 35.78 -7.22 -5.85
CA ARG A 139 36.04 -7.27 -7.29
C ARG A 139 34.81 -6.87 -8.11
N ALA A 140 33.62 -7.29 -7.68
CA ALA A 140 32.36 -6.87 -8.30
C ALA A 140 32.19 -5.35 -8.27
N LEU A 141 32.37 -4.71 -7.12
CA LEU A 141 32.26 -3.25 -6.96
C LEU A 141 33.23 -2.50 -7.89
N THR A 142 34.48 -2.94 -7.96
CA THR A 142 35.48 -2.36 -8.88
C THR A 142 35.01 -2.42 -10.34
N LYS A 143 34.39 -3.54 -10.76
CA LYS A 143 33.86 -3.71 -12.11
C LYS A 143 32.61 -2.89 -12.37
N LEU A 144 31.75 -2.72 -11.36
CA LEU A 144 30.57 -1.87 -11.44
C LEU A 144 30.93 -0.39 -11.54
N ASP A 145 31.93 0.09 -10.80
CA ASP A 145 32.45 1.47 -10.92
C ASP A 145 33.00 1.73 -12.33
N GLN A 146 33.73 0.76 -12.89
CA GLN A 146 34.22 0.83 -14.26
C GLN A 146 33.09 0.92 -15.30
N LEU A 147 32.04 0.11 -15.15
CA LEU A 147 30.88 0.13 -16.04
C LEU A 147 30.07 1.43 -15.91
N GLU A 148 29.97 2.00 -14.71
CA GLU A 148 29.34 3.31 -14.49
C GLU A 148 30.09 4.41 -15.23
N ALA A 149 31.43 4.44 -15.11
CA ALA A 149 32.27 5.40 -15.81
C ALA A 149 32.15 5.32 -17.34
N TRP A 150 31.88 4.12 -17.87
CA TRP A 150 31.65 3.91 -19.30
C TRP A 150 30.21 4.16 -19.75
N GLY A 151 29.25 4.29 -18.82
CA GLY A 151 27.82 4.25 -19.14
C GLY A 151 27.40 2.91 -19.76
N GLY A 152 28.10 1.82 -19.41
CA GLY A 152 27.95 0.49 -20.02
C GLY A 152 26.84 -0.37 -19.41
N MET A 153 26.14 0.13 -18.41
CA MET A 153 25.09 -0.63 -17.72
C MET A 153 23.90 0.29 -17.44
N GLU A 154 22.69 -0.25 -17.61
CA GLU A 154 21.46 0.45 -17.29
C GLU A 154 21.44 0.86 -15.81
N ARG A 155 20.99 2.08 -15.53
CA ARG A 155 21.08 2.68 -14.18
C ARG A 155 20.41 1.81 -13.11
N VAL A 156 19.27 1.20 -13.43
CA VAL A 156 18.52 0.33 -12.50
C VAL A 156 19.30 -0.95 -12.20
N GLU A 157 19.88 -1.58 -13.23
CA GLU A 157 20.68 -2.80 -13.09
C GLU A 157 21.96 -2.54 -12.29
N LEU A 158 22.67 -1.45 -12.62
CA LEU A 158 23.89 -1.03 -11.92
C LEU A 158 23.64 -0.81 -10.43
N ARG A 159 22.55 -0.11 -10.07
CA ARG A 159 22.20 0.17 -8.66
C ARG A 159 21.85 -1.10 -7.90
N GLY A 160 21.10 -2.02 -8.52
CA GLY A 160 20.78 -3.31 -7.90
C GLY A 160 22.01 -4.19 -7.70
N ALA A 161 22.85 -4.33 -8.73
CA ALA A 161 24.08 -5.11 -8.63
C ALA A 161 25.04 -4.54 -7.58
N ARG A 162 25.12 -3.21 -7.45
CA ARG A 162 25.93 -2.55 -6.41
C ARG A 162 25.36 -2.79 -5.02
N ALA A 163 24.05 -2.69 -4.83
CA ALA A 163 23.42 -2.95 -3.54
C ALA A 163 23.70 -4.38 -3.04
N VAL A 164 23.57 -5.38 -3.91
CA VAL A 164 23.87 -6.78 -3.59
C VAL A 164 25.35 -7.00 -3.30
N ALA A 165 26.25 -6.38 -4.08
CA ALA A 165 27.69 -6.50 -3.84
C ALA A 165 28.11 -5.90 -2.48
N LEU A 166 27.56 -4.73 -2.12
CA LEU A 166 27.78 -4.11 -0.81
C LEU A 166 27.27 -4.99 0.33
N ASP A 167 26.08 -5.56 0.20
CA ASP A 167 25.50 -6.49 1.18
C ASP A 167 26.40 -7.71 1.41
N ARG A 168 26.85 -8.33 0.31
CA ARG A 168 27.79 -9.48 0.37
C ARG A 168 29.17 -9.12 0.91
N SER A 169 29.60 -7.86 0.79
CA SER A 169 30.86 -7.38 1.37
C SER A 169 30.79 -7.19 2.89
N GLY A 170 29.59 -7.20 3.47
CA GLY A 170 29.36 -6.97 4.89
C GLY A 170 29.24 -5.49 5.29
N ASP A 171 29.26 -4.56 4.33
CA ASP A 171 29.01 -3.14 4.59
C ASP A 171 27.51 -2.87 4.68
N THR A 172 26.92 -3.16 5.84
CA THR A 172 25.48 -3.04 6.12
C THR A 172 24.94 -1.63 5.85
N ALA A 173 25.70 -0.59 6.22
CA ALA A 173 25.26 0.79 6.09
C ALA A 173 25.23 1.22 4.61
N ALA A 174 26.30 0.94 3.86
CA ALA A 174 26.34 1.24 2.43
C ALA A 174 25.31 0.40 1.65
N ALA A 175 25.13 -0.87 2.01
CA ALA A 175 24.13 -1.74 1.41
C ALA A 175 22.72 -1.21 1.62
N LEU A 176 22.36 -0.79 2.83
CA LEU A 176 21.02 -0.24 3.13
C LEU A 176 20.73 1.00 2.27
N ALA A 177 21.66 1.95 2.22
CA ALA A 177 21.50 3.15 1.38
C ALA A 177 21.40 2.81 -0.12
N ALA A 178 22.18 1.83 -0.57
CA ALA A 178 22.13 1.36 -1.96
C ALA A 178 20.80 0.67 -2.30
N PHE A 179 20.24 -0.17 -1.40
CA PHE A 179 18.93 -0.79 -1.61
C PHE A 179 17.80 0.24 -1.60
N ALA A 180 17.80 1.21 -0.67
CA ALA A 180 16.82 2.29 -0.64
C ALA A 180 16.84 3.10 -1.95
N GLY A 181 18.04 3.46 -2.41
CA GLY A 181 18.23 4.17 -3.67
C GLY A 181 17.88 3.36 -4.91
N TRP A 182 18.13 2.04 -4.90
CA TRP A 182 17.70 1.14 -5.97
C TRP A 182 16.18 1.02 -6.00
N ARG A 183 15.54 0.83 -4.84
CA ARG A 183 14.09 0.66 -4.74
C ARG A 183 13.32 1.83 -5.34
N GLU A 184 13.82 3.06 -5.17
CA GLU A 184 13.22 4.27 -5.73
C GLU A 184 13.17 4.27 -7.27
N LEU A 185 14.05 3.50 -7.94
CA LEU A 185 14.10 3.40 -9.41
C LEU A 185 13.29 2.23 -9.98
N VAL A 186 12.83 1.31 -9.13
CA VAL A 186 12.17 0.06 -9.54
C VAL A 186 10.65 0.24 -9.52
N ALA A 187 9.97 -0.26 -10.55
CA ALA A 187 8.51 -0.26 -10.61
C ALA A 187 7.90 -1.11 -9.48
N ASP A 188 6.77 -0.69 -8.92
CA ASP A 188 6.20 -1.31 -7.73
C ASP A 188 5.79 -2.78 -7.90
N ASP A 189 5.47 -3.19 -9.13
CA ASP A 189 5.07 -4.55 -9.50
C ASP A 189 6.24 -5.45 -9.92
N ALA A 190 7.46 -4.93 -9.96
CA ALA A 190 8.64 -5.69 -10.32
C ALA A 190 9.12 -6.57 -9.15
N PRO A 191 9.54 -7.83 -9.37
CA PRO A 191 10.09 -8.69 -8.31
C PRO A 191 11.24 -8.05 -7.52
N GLU A 192 12.05 -7.24 -8.19
CA GLU A 192 13.17 -6.49 -7.61
C GLU A 192 12.71 -5.51 -6.53
N ALA A 193 11.48 -4.98 -6.61
CA ALA A 193 10.92 -4.08 -5.62
C ALA A 193 10.71 -4.77 -4.28
N GLY A 194 10.15 -6.00 -4.30
CA GLY A 194 9.93 -6.80 -3.10
C GLY A 194 11.25 -7.21 -2.46
N TYR A 195 12.22 -7.66 -3.27
CA TYR A 195 13.55 -8.02 -2.79
C TYR A 195 14.26 -6.83 -2.11
N ALA A 196 14.26 -5.65 -2.73
CA ALA A 196 14.89 -4.47 -2.14
C ALA A 196 14.22 -4.06 -0.81
N GLN A 197 12.89 -4.12 -0.71
CA GLN A 197 12.16 -3.82 0.53
C GLN A 197 12.50 -4.79 1.66
N GLU A 198 12.58 -6.10 1.36
CA GLU A 198 12.98 -7.11 2.33
C GLU A 198 14.40 -6.86 2.87
N ARG A 199 15.35 -6.52 1.98
CA ARG A 199 16.72 -6.19 2.39
C ARG A 199 16.79 -4.90 3.19
N ILE A 200 16.03 -3.86 2.83
CA ILE A 200 15.95 -2.61 3.62
C ILE A 200 15.48 -2.91 5.04
N ALA A 201 14.38 -3.66 5.18
CA ALA A 201 13.83 -4.03 6.49
C ALA A 201 14.86 -4.81 7.32
N ALA A 202 15.50 -5.83 6.74
CA ALA A 202 16.50 -6.65 7.44
C ALA A 202 17.74 -5.84 7.86
N LEU A 203 18.31 -5.03 6.97
CA LEU A 203 19.55 -4.29 7.24
C LEU A 203 19.33 -3.15 8.25
N SER A 204 18.17 -2.48 8.20
CA SER A 204 17.86 -1.36 9.11
C SER A 204 17.82 -1.76 10.59
N GLN A 205 17.45 -3.01 10.89
CA GLN A 205 17.39 -3.54 12.27
C GLN A 205 18.76 -3.64 12.95
N HIS A 206 19.85 -3.58 12.18
CA HIS A 206 21.21 -3.76 12.69
C HIS A 206 21.99 -2.45 12.81
N LEU A 207 21.37 -1.30 12.49
CA LEU A 207 22.03 0.00 12.51
C LEU A 207 21.47 0.88 13.63
N ASP A 208 22.34 1.70 14.22
CA ASP A 208 21.92 2.68 15.20
C ASP A 208 21.23 3.89 14.54
N ARG A 209 20.55 4.67 15.38
CA ARG A 209 19.80 5.85 14.95
C ARG A 209 20.68 6.91 14.27
N ALA A 210 21.91 7.12 14.77
CA ALA A 210 22.80 8.15 14.24
C ALA A 210 23.24 7.80 12.81
N THR A 211 23.55 6.52 12.59
CA THR A 211 23.90 5.97 11.28
C THR A 211 22.72 6.11 10.30
N LEU A 212 21.52 5.70 10.69
CA LEU A 212 20.33 5.81 9.84
C LEU A 212 20.00 7.26 9.46
N LEU A 213 20.16 8.22 10.38
CA LEU A 213 20.02 9.65 10.07
C LEU A 213 21.07 10.13 9.07
N GLY A 214 22.34 9.76 9.26
CA GLY A 214 23.41 10.09 8.31
C GLY A 214 23.17 9.51 6.91
N LEU A 215 22.68 8.27 6.83
CA LEU A 215 22.28 7.66 5.56
C LEU A 215 21.10 8.39 4.90
N ALA A 216 20.10 8.83 5.69
CA ALA A 216 18.96 9.58 5.17
C ALA A 216 19.37 10.96 4.63
N GLU A 217 20.34 11.63 5.25
CA GLU A 217 20.90 12.89 4.76
C GLU A 217 21.68 12.71 3.44
N GLY A 218 22.38 11.58 3.30
CA GLY A 218 23.16 11.24 2.10
C GLY A 218 22.39 10.44 1.04
N ALA A 219 21.08 10.25 1.18
CA ALA A 219 20.31 9.38 0.31
C ALA A 219 20.25 9.91 -1.13
N PRO A 220 20.26 9.03 -2.15
CA PRO A 220 20.31 9.43 -3.56
C PRO A 220 19.00 10.02 -4.10
N GLY A 221 17.92 9.99 -3.33
CA GLY A 221 16.60 10.51 -3.70
C GLY A 221 15.70 10.73 -2.47
N PRO A 222 14.63 11.54 -2.62
CA PRO A 222 13.76 11.92 -1.52
C PRO A 222 13.01 10.72 -0.92
N ASN A 223 12.52 9.80 -1.75
CA ASN A 223 11.78 8.63 -1.24
C ASN A 223 12.71 7.66 -0.51
N ALA A 224 13.94 7.48 -0.99
CA ALA A 224 14.96 6.72 -0.26
C ALA A 224 15.28 7.37 1.10
N ALA A 225 15.43 8.70 1.15
CA ALA A 225 15.65 9.45 2.39
C ALA A 225 14.49 9.24 3.38
N ASP A 226 13.25 9.37 2.89
CA ASP A 226 12.06 9.24 3.72
C ASP A 226 11.84 7.80 4.19
N CYS A 227 12.17 6.79 3.38
CA CYS A 227 12.16 5.40 3.81
C CYS A 227 13.16 5.17 4.96
N LEU A 228 14.38 5.70 4.85
CA LEU A 228 15.40 5.59 5.91
C LEU A 228 14.95 6.29 7.19
N ARG A 229 14.32 7.47 7.11
CA ARG A 229 13.71 8.14 8.27
C ARG A 229 12.54 7.32 8.82
N ALA A 230 11.73 6.72 7.95
CA ALA A 230 10.61 5.89 8.34
C ALA A 230 11.05 4.67 9.14
N THR A 231 12.22 4.07 8.86
CA THR A 231 12.79 2.99 9.70
C THR A 231 13.02 3.43 11.16
N LEU A 232 13.14 4.74 11.42
CA LEU A 232 13.26 5.33 12.75
C LEU A 232 11.91 5.70 13.38
N GLY A 233 10.79 5.32 12.75
CA GLY A 233 9.44 5.70 13.14
C GLY A 233 9.05 7.13 12.77
N VAL A 234 9.83 7.81 11.91
CA VAL A 234 9.44 9.12 11.39
C VAL A 234 8.34 8.92 10.34
N ASP A 235 7.29 9.73 10.42
CA ASP A 235 6.22 9.70 9.44
C ASP A 235 6.70 10.20 8.07
N PRO A 236 6.58 9.41 6.98
CA PRO A 236 6.82 9.92 5.63
C PRO A 236 5.64 10.74 5.08
N GLY A 237 4.49 10.75 5.75
CA GLY A 237 3.29 11.49 5.36
C GLY A 237 2.42 10.78 4.32
N ASP A 238 1.17 11.26 4.18
CA ASP A 238 0.13 10.60 3.37
C ASP A 238 0.45 10.55 1.88
N GLN A 239 1.23 11.52 1.38
CA GLN A 239 1.61 11.60 -0.04
C GLN A 239 2.79 10.69 -0.39
N ALA A 240 3.41 10.04 0.60
CA ALA A 240 4.52 9.13 0.36
C ALA A 240 4.06 7.92 -0.49
N PRO A 241 4.95 7.33 -1.31
CA PRO A 241 4.67 6.05 -1.94
C PRO A 241 4.41 4.96 -0.89
N ALA A 242 3.57 3.97 -1.23
CA ALA A 242 3.22 2.88 -0.31
C ALA A 242 4.46 2.12 0.22
N TRP A 243 5.49 1.96 -0.61
CA TRP A 243 6.72 1.29 -0.19
C TRP A 243 7.52 2.08 0.86
N VAL A 244 7.46 3.41 0.83
CA VAL A 244 8.12 4.28 1.81
C VAL A 244 7.43 4.14 3.18
N ARG A 245 6.09 4.16 3.19
CA ARG A 245 5.31 3.83 4.41
C ARG A 245 5.64 2.44 4.92
N GLY A 246 5.85 1.48 4.01
CA GLY A 246 6.24 0.11 4.35
C GLY A 246 7.57 -0.02 5.08
N CYS A 247 8.44 1.01 5.07
CA CYS A 247 9.70 1.05 5.79
C CYS A 247 9.54 1.37 7.29
N GLN A 248 8.35 1.77 7.75
CA GLN A 248 8.13 1.99 9.18
C GLN A 248 8.32 0.68 9.97
N PRO A 249 8.97 0.74 11.14
CA PRO A 249 9.06 -0.42 12.02
C PRO A 249 7.66 -0.84 12.44
N LEU A 250 7.40 -2.14 12.38
CA LEU A 250 6.15 -2.71 12.85
C LEU A 250 6.16 -2.85 14.37
N PRO A 251 5.01 -2.78 15.05
CA PRO A 251 4.93 -3.22 16.42
C PRO A 251 5.17 -4.73 16.49
N ASP A 252 5.96 -5.20 17.46
CA ASP A 252 6.15 -6.64 17.71
C ASP A 252 4.85 -7.27 18.23
N ARG A 253 4.06 -6.48 18.97
CA ARG A 253 2.82 -6.91 19.61
C ARG A 253 1.71 -5.85 19.51
N VAL A 254 0.58 -6.26 18.95
CA VAL A 254 -0.66 -5.47 18.94
C VAL A 254 -1.62 -6.03 19.98
N GLY A 255 -2.05 -5.18 20.90
CA GLY A 255 -3.12 -5.46 21.86
C GLY A 255 -4.48 -5.17 21.27
N ILE A 256 -5.45 -6.04 21.52
CA ILE A 256 -6.85 -5.86 21.13
C ILE A 256 -7.68 -5.91 22.42
N LEU A 257 -8.35 -4.80 22.69
CA LEU A 257 -9.13 -4.58 23.90
C LEU A 257 -10.60 -4.43 23.52
N LEU A 258 -11.38 -5.50 23.72
CA LEU A 258 -12.79 -5.56 23.30
C LEU A 258 -13.71 -5.86 24.49
N PRO A 259 -14.94 -5.30 24.55
CA PRO A 259 -15.85 -5.52 25.66
C PRO A 259 -16.56 -6.88 25.55
N ARG A 260 -15.87 -7.99 25.82
CA ARG A 260 -16.42 -9.35 25.70
C ARG A 260 -17.43 -9.69 26.81
N THR A 261 -17.48 -8.92 27.90
CA THR A 261 -18.44 -9.12 29.00
C THR A 261 -19.25 -7.86 29.32
N GLY A 262 -20.41 -8.07 29.96
CA GLY A 262 -21.31 -7.00 30.40
C GLY A 262 -22.16 -6.39 29.28
N LYS A 263 -22.72 -5.19 29.51
CA LYS A 263 -23.76 -4.60 28.64
C LYS A 263 -23.29 -4.28 27.22
N LEU A 264 -21.97 -4.22 27.00
CA LEU A 264 -21.35 -3.91 25.72
C LEU A 264 -20.94 -5.16 24.92
N SER A 265 -21.19 -6.38 25.45
CA SER A 265 -20.79 -7.64 24.80
C SER A 265 -21.42 -7.88 23.44
N ALA A 266 -22.61 -7.33 23.20
CA ALA A 266 -23.29 -7.44 21.91
C ALA A 266 -22.49 -6.81 20.75
N LEU A 267 -21.62 -5.83 21.03
CA LEU A 267 -20.74 -5.21 20.03
C LEU A 267 -19.50 -6.05 19.76
N ALA A 268 -19.13 -6.93 20.68
CA ALA A 268 -17.82 -7.56 20.69
C ALA A 268 -17.72 -8.79 19.78
N ASP A 269 -18.83 -9.41 19.37
CA ASP A 269 -18.79 -10.57 18.47
C ASP A 269 -18.42 -10.15 17.04
N ALA A 270 -19.09 -9.12 16.50
CA ALA A 270 -18.77 -8.59 15.17
C ALA A 270 -17.35 -8.01 15.12
N GLN A 271 -16.94 -7.27 16.15
CA GLN A 271 -15.58 -6.72 16.23
C GLN A 271 -14.51 -7.80 16.40
N LEU A 272 -14.78 -8.86 17.17
CA LEU A 272 -13.86 -9.99 17.28
C LEU A 272 -13.75 -10.72 15.94
N ALA A 273 -14.87 -11.00 15.28
CA ALA A 273 -14.87 -11.61 13.95
C ALA A 273 -14.05 -10.79 12.94
N ALA A 274 -14.23 -9.47 12.96
CA ALA A 274 -13.47 -8.56 12.10
C ALA A 274 -11.97 -8.58 12.43
N ALA A 275 -11.62 -8.52 13.72
CA ALA A 275 -10.24 -8.58 14.15
C ALA A 275 -9.57 -9.92 13.76
N VAL A 276 -10.26 -11.05 13.93
CA VAL A 276 -9.74 -12.38 13.54
C VAL A 276 -9.51 -12.45 12.03
N ALA A 277 -10.46 -12.01 11.20
CA ALA A 277 -10.29 -11.95 9.75
C ALA A 277 -9.14 -11.02 9.35
N ALA A 278 -9.01 -9.86 10.01
CA ALA A 278 -7.91 -8.92 9.78
C ALA A 278 -6.54 -9.54 10.09
N VAL A 279 -6.39 -10.23 11.24
CA VAL A 279 -5.16 -10.95 11.60
C VAL A 279 -4.80 -12.00 10.57
N THR A 280 -5.79 -12.77 10.07
CA THR A 280 -5.54 -13.78 9.04
C THR A 280 -5.02 -13.17 7.75
N VAL A 281 -5.54 -12.02 7.33
CA VAL A 281 -5.08 -11.33 6.10
C VAL A 281 -3.71 -10.69 6.31
N LEU A 282 -3.55 -9.88 7.36
CA LEU A 282 -2.33 -9.11 7.61
C LEU A 282 -1.15 -10.01 8.00
N GLY A 283 -1.42 -11.06 8.78
CA GLY A 283 -0.40 -12.02 9.22
C GLY A 283 0.18 -12.88 8.10
N ARG A 284 -0.53 -13.07 6.98
CA ARG A 284 0.02 -13.72 5.77
C ARG A 284 1.12 -12.88 5.12
N ALA A 285 0.99 -11.56 5.17
CA ALA A 285 1.97 -10.64 4.59
C ALA A 285 3.16 -10.44 5.53
N ARG A 286 2.90 -10.13 6.81
CA ARG A 286 3.93 -9.90 7.83
C ARG A 286 3.42 -10.35 9.21
N PRO A 287 4.04 -11.34 9.87
CA PRO A 287 3.55 -11.83 11.17
C PRO A 287 3.79 -10.80 12.28
N VAL A 288 2.73 -10.47 13.03
CA VAL A 288 2.77 -9.66 14.26
C VAL A 288 2.05 -10.45 15.35
N SER A 289 2.55 -10.41 16.58
CA SER A 289 1.89 -11.08 17.69
C SER A 289 0.67 -10.28 18.16
N VAL A 290 -0.45 -10.96 18.39
CA VAL A 290 -1.70 -10.31 18.80
C VAL A 290 -2.11 -10.77 20.18
N LEU A 291 -2.33 -9.80 21.07
CA LEU A 291 -2.73 -10.02 22.45
C LEU A 291 -4.20 -9.62 22.63
N TRP A 292 -5.00 -10.46 23.28
CA TRP A 292 -6.44 -10.21 23.45
C TRP A 292 -6.79 -10.02 24.92
N ARG A 293 -7.52 -8.95 25.23
CA ARG A 293 -8.06 -8.70 26.58
C ARG A 293 -9.52 -8.23 26.50
N ASP A 294 -10.27 -8.64 27.51
CA ASP A 294 -11.62 -8.15 27.73
C ASP A 294 -11.56 -6.80 28.46
N SER A 295 -12.22 -5.78 27.90
CA SER A 295 -12.37 -4.49 28.57
C SER A 295 -13.53 -4.46 29.57
N GLY A 296 -14.41 -5.46 29.54
CA GLY A 296 -15.70 -5.43 30.19
C GLY A 296 -16.55 -4.23 29.75
N SER A 297 -17.54 -3.87 30.57
CA SER A 297 -18.48 -2.77 30.29
C SER A 297 -18.28 -1.54 31.19
N GLY A 298 -17.24 -1.51 32.02
CA GLY A 298 -16.98 -0.43 32.97
C GLY A 298 -15.55 0.12 32.87
N ALA A 299 -15.36 1.32 33.45
CA ALA A 299 -14.08 2.02 33.45
C ALA A 299 -12.95 1.20 34.10
N ASP A 300 -13.22 0.55 35.23
CA ASP A 300 -12.18 -0.19 35.97
C ASP A 300 -11.71 -1.44 35.24
N THR A 301 -12.62 -2.17 34.59
CA THR A 301 -12.26 -3.34 33.77
C THR A 301 -11.51 -2.92 32.51
N ALA A 302 -11.85 -1.77 31.92
CA ALA A 302 -11.13 -1.23 30.76
C ALA A 302 -9.70 -0.79 31.13
N ARG A 303 -9.53 -0.13 32.28
CA ARG A 303 -8.23 0.23 32.86
C ARG A 303 -7.36 -1.01 33.05
N ALA A 304 -7.88 -2.01 33.77
CA ALA A 304 -7.15 -3.25 34.07
C ALA A 304 -6.77 -4.04 32.80
N GLY A 305 -7.66 -4.07 31.80
CA GLY A 305 -7.38 -4.71 30.52
C GLY A 305 -6.25 -4.01 29.75
N ALA A 306 -6.24 -2.68 29.72
CA ALA A 306 -5.18 -1.90 29.10
C ALA A 306 -3.82 -2.06 29.82
N ASP A 307 -3.81 -1.93 31.15
CA ASP A 307 -2.61 -2.17 31.97
C ASP A 307 -2.01 -3.54 31.68
N ARG A 308 -2.87 -4.56 31.56
CA ARG A 308 -2.42 -5.92 31.29
C ARG A 308 -1.85 -6.09 29.88
N LEU A 309 -2.45 -5.46 28.87
CA LEU A 309 -1.90 -5.48 27.50
C LEU A 309 -0.50 -4.89 27.45
N VAL A 310 -0.27 -3.74 28.10
CA VAL A 310 1.05 -3.12 28.17
C VAL A 310 2.04 -3.98 28.96
N ALA A 311 1.60 -4.56 30.09
CA ALA A 311 2.44 -5.48 30.86
C ALA A 311 2.83 -6.74 30.07
N ASP A 312 1.96 -7.19 29.16
CA ASP A 312 2.21 -8.31 28.25
C ASP A 312 2.98 -7.87 26.97
N GLY A 313 3.36 -6.60 26.88
CA GLY A 313 4.25 -6.05 25.85
C GLY A 313 3.55 -5.45 24.62
N ALA A 314 2.25 -5.13 24.69
CA ALA A 314 1.57 -4.44 23.59
C ALA A 314 2.16 -3.04 23.36
N GLU A 315 2.57 -2.78 22.12
CA GLU A 315 3.06 -1.47 21.67
C GLU A 315 1.92 -0.57 21.22
N VAL A 316 0.94 -1.15 20.53
CA VAL A 316 -0.29 -0.48 20.09
C VAL A 316 -1.49 -1.26 20.61
N ILE A 317 -2.52 -0.57 21.09
CA ILE A 317 -3.77 -1.13 21.59
C ILE A 317 -4.93 -0.65 20.71
N ILE A 318 -5.68 -1.60 20.16
CA ILE A 318 -6.90 -1.34 19.39
C ILE A 318 -8.12 -1.46 20.32
N GLY A 319 -8.93 -0.41 20.39
CA GLY A 319 -10.05 -0.27 21.34
C GLY A 319 -9.66 0.50 22.61
N PRO A 320 -10.46 0.47 23.70
CA PRO A 320 -11.75 -0.20 23.84
C PRO A 320 -12.89 0.57 23.16
N VAL A 321 -14.10 0.00 23.21
CA VAL A 321 -15.31 0.67 22.72
C VAL A 321 -15.97 1.49 23.83
N GLY A 322 -16.42 2.69 23.47
CA GLY A 322 -17.20 3.57 24.33
C GLY A 322 -16.33 4.62 25.05
N ALA A 323 -16.74 5.88 24.97
CA ALA A 323 -15.95 7.03 25.43
C ALA A 323 -15.54 6.98 26.91
N THR A 324 -16.33 6.34 27.78
CA THR A 324 -15.97 6.15 29.19
C THR A 324 -14.85 5.13 29.37
N ASN A 325 -14.93 4.00 28.66
CA ASN A 325 -13.90 2.95 28.71
C ASN A 325 -12.61 3.44 28.07
N VAL A 326 -12.70 4.16 26.95
CA VAL A 326 -11.54 4.75 26.25
C VAL A 326 -10.79 5.69 27.19
N ARG A 327 -11.48 6.65 27.82
CA ARG A 327 -10.84 7.57 28.77
C ARG A 327 -10.21 6.85 29.97
N ALA A 328 -10.85 5.79 30.47
CA ALA A 328 -10.32 5.01 31.57
C ALA A 328 -9.05 4.23 31.19
N ALA A 329 -9.03 3.62 30.00
CA ALA A 329 -7.88 2.92 29.46
C ALA A 329 -6.71 3.87 29.17
N ILE A 330 -6.96 5.03 28.56
CA ILE A 330 -5.97 6.09 28.34
C ILE A 330 -5.34 6.55 29.65
N SER A 331 -6.17 6.77 30.69
CA SER A 331 -5.67 7.21 32.01
C SER A 331 -4.72 6.20 32.67
N ALA A 332 -4.73 4.95 32.20
CA ALA A 332 -3.93 3.86 32.73
C ALA A 332 -2.53 3.81 32.10
N VAL A 333 -2.46 3.92 30.77
CA VAL A 333 -1.25 3.58 30.01
C VAL A 333 -0.76 4.65 29.02
N GLY A 334 -1.41 5.80 28.93
CA GLY A 334 -1.11 6.84 27.94
C GLY A 334 -1.97 6.74 26.69
N ASP A 335 -2.12 7.86 25.98
CA ASP A 335 -2.97 8.00 24.78
C ASP A 335 -2.27 7.59 23.48
N ASP A 336 -0.96 7.80 23.41
CA ASP A 336 -0.05 7.45 22.30
C ASP A 336 -0.06 5.98 21.89
N ARG A 337 -0.58 5.11 22.77
CA ARG A 337 -0.70 3.67 22.53
C ARG A 337 -2.02 3.25 21.90
N PHE A 338 -3.02 4.12 21.81
CA PHE A 338 -4.37 3.73 21.41
C PHE A 338 -4.72 4.08 19.97
N LEU A 339 -5.36 3.13 19.29
CA LEU A 339 -6.03 3.35 18.02
C LEU A 339 -7.48 2.84 18.09
N LEU A 340 -8.43 3.75 17.87
CA LEU A 340 -9.85 3.47 18.05
C LEU A 340 -10.48 3.04 16.71
N PRO A 341 -11.25 1.92 16.67
CA PRO A 341 -12.06 1.54 15.52
C PRO A 341 -13.32 2.43 15.44
N GLY A 342 -13.11 3.72 15.17
CA GLY A 342 -14.13 4.77 15.19
C GLY A 342 -13.51 6.17 15.19
N GLU A 343 -14.23 7.15 15.71
CA GLU A 343 -13.75 8.55 15.83
C GLU A 343 -12.74 8.70 16.98
N SER A 344 -11.82 9.65 16.85
CA SER A 344 -10.90 10.04 17.92
C SER A 344 -11.65 10.45 19.18
N THR A 345 -11.14 10.06 20.35
CA THR A 345 -11.73 10.41 21.65
C THR A 345 -10.65 10.90 22.61
N GLY A 346 -10.75 12.16 23.02
CA GLY A 346 -9.67 12.81 23.76
C GLY A 346 -8.44 12.90 22.88
N SER A 347 -7.33 12.33 23.33
CA SER A 347 -6.07 12.26 22.61
C SER A 347 -5.79 10.91 21.94
N ALA A 348 -6.63 9.89 22.16
CA ALA A 348 -6.55 8.65 21.41
C ALA A 348 -7.09 8.86 19.99
N ARG A 349 -6.30 8.43 19.01
CA ARG A 349 -6.61 8.55 17.58
C ARG A 349 -7.68 7.55 17.18
N GLY A 350 -8.56 7.96 16.29
CA GLY A 350 -9.53 7.10 15.62
C GLY A 350 -9.21 6.92 14.14
N VAL A 351 -9.81 5.92 13.52
CA VAL A 351 -9.69 5.64 12.08
C VAL A 351 -10.86 6.16 11.24
N ALA A 352 -11.83 6.83 11.87
CA ALA A 352 -12.97 7.46 11.21
C ALA A 352 -12.91 8.98 11.33
N ALA A 353 -13.30 9.68 10.26
CA ALA A 353 -13.53 11.12 10.32
C ALA A 353 -14.68 11.43 11.28
N THR A 354 -14.58 12.55 12.00
CA THR A 354 -15.60 12.92 12.98
C THR A 354 -16.95 13.16 12.31
N LEU A 355 -18.04 12.94 13.04
CA LEU A 355 -19.39 13.26 12.60
C LEU A 355 -19.51 14.71 12.09
N GLU A 356 -18.82 15.64 12.74
CA GLU A 356 -18.76 17.05 12.33
C GLU A 356 -18.06 17.21 10.98
N GLN A 357 -16.91 16.56 10.77
CA GLN A 357 -16.18 16.57 9.49
C GLN A 357 -17.00 15.93 8.36
N ARG A 358 -17.64 14.79 8.63
CA ARG A 358 -18.52 14.09 7.66
C ARG A 358 -19.73 14.94 7.29
N THR A 359 -20.37 15.59 8.27
CA THR A 359 -21.48 16.50 7.99
C THR A 359 -21.02 17.72 7.19
N HIS A 360 -19.86 18.29 7.53
CA HIS A 360 -19.28 19.39 6.78
C HIS A 360 -18.98 19.01 5.32
N ALA A 361 -18.49 17.79 5.07
CA ALA A 361 -18.28 17.26 3.72
C ALA A 361 -19.60 17.16 2.92
N LEU A 362 -20.68 16.71 3.55
CA LEU A 362 -22.02 16.67 2.93
C LEU A 362 -22.54 18.06 2.59
N VAL A 363 -22.36 19.05 3.47
CA VAL A 363 -22.72 20.45 3.22
C VAL A 363 -21.94 21.00 2.02
N ASN A 364 -20.62 20.80 1.98
CA ASN A 364 -19.77 21.26 0.88
C ASN A 364 -20.14 20.58 -0.44
N PHE A 365 -20.45 19.29 -0.41
CA PHE A 365 -20.94 18.59 -1.58
C PHE A 365 -22.27 19.16 -2.07
N ALA A 366 -23.24 19.40 -1.19
CA ALA A 366 -24.52 20.01 -1.60
C ALA A 366 -24.31 21.36 -2.29
N ARG A 367 -23.39 22.18 -1.78
CA ARG A 367 -23.02 23.48 -2.38
C ARG A 367 -22.37 23.34 -3.74
N SER A 368 -21.45 22.40 -3.91
CA SER A 368 -20.80 22.16 -5.21
C SER A 368 -21.79 21.68 -6.27
N ARG A 369 -22.93 21.15 -5.84
CA ARG A 369 -24.09 20.83 -6.69
C ARG A 369 -25.10 21.98 -6.85
N GLY A 370 -24.78 23.17 -6.36
CA GLY A 370 -25.58 24.38 -6.55
C GLY A 370 -26.69 24.60 -5.53
N ALA A 371 -26.77 23.81 -4.45
CA ALA A 371 -27.76 24.01 -3.40
C ALA A 371 -27.56 25.37 -2.71
N ARG A 372 -28.60 26.21 -2.71
CA ARG A 372 -28.59 27.53 -2.06
C ARG A 372 -29.14 27.49 -0.64
N GLU A 373 -30.01 26.52 -0.38
CA GLU A 373 -30.61 26.23 0.92
C GLU A 373 -30.37 24.76 1.24
N ILE A 374 -30.03 24.49 2.50
CA ILE A 374 -29.74 23.13 2.98
C ILE A 374 -30.58 22.88 4.23
N LEU A 375 -31.49 21.92 4.11
CA LEU A 375 -32.30 21.41 5.21
C LEU A 375 -31.55 20.26 5.88
N VAL A 376 -31.36 20.32 7.21
CA VAL A 376 -30.67 19.27 7.96
C VAL A 376 -31.61 18.64 8.98
N MET A 377 -32.03 17.42 8.72
CA MET A 377 -32.87 16.64 9.62
C MET A 377 -32.02 15.91 10.65
N VAL A 378 -32.29 16.13 11.93
CA VAL A 378 -31.55 15.55 13.06
C VAL A 378 -32.49 15.03 14.16
N PRO A 379 -32.15 13.91 14.82
CA PRO A 379 -32.88 13.47 16.01
C PRO A 379 -32.58 14.36 17.22
N ASP A 380 -33.56 14.51 18.11
CA ASP A 380 -33.41 15.21 19.39
C ASP A 380 -32.68 14.34 20.42
N ASN A 381 -31.38 14.20 20.24
CA ASN A 381 -30.49 13.47 21.15
C ASN A 381 -29.04 14.00 21.04
N GLY A 382 -28.11 13.33 21.74
CA GLY A 382 -26.69 13.70 21.70
C GLY A 382 -26.09 13.67 20.29
N TYR A 383 -26.52 12.76 19.43
CA TYR A 383 -26.07 12.68 18.03
C TYR A 383 -26.51 13.91 17.24
N GLY A 384 -27.80 14.27 17.26
CA GLY A 384 -28.28 15.46 16.55
C GLY A 384 -27.71 16.76 17.11
N THR A 385 -27.42 16.81 18.42
CA THR A 385 -26.75 17.95 19.06
C THR A 385 -25.34 18.16 18.51
N ARG A 386 -24.58 17.07 18.30
CA ARG A 386 -23.25 17.12 17.67
C ARG A 386 -23.32 17.66 16.25
N VAL A 387 -24.24 17.15 15.44
CA VAL A 387 -24.45 17.61 14.05
C VAL A 387 -24.78 19.11 14.02
N LYS A 388 -25.65 19.59 14.92
CA LYS A 388 -25.99 21.02 15.02
C LYS A 388 -24.80 21.92 15.37
N SER A 389 -23.78 21.40 16.04
CA SER A 389 -22.62 22.20 16.45
C SER A 389 -21.82 22.79 15.28
N ILE A 390 -21.97 22.23 14.06
CA ILE A 390 -21.30 22.74 12.86
C ILE A 390 -21.87 24.07 12.36
N GLU A 391 -23.08 24.45 12.81
CA GLU A 391 -23.82 25.63 12.32
C GLU A 391 -22.92 26.88 12.25
N LYS A 392 -22.22 27.18 13.34
CA LYS A 392 -21.29 28.33 13.43
C LYS A 392 -20.14 28.26 12.42
N SER A 393 -19.56 27.08 12.23
CA SER A 393 -18.43 26.88 11.30
C SER A 393 -18.88 27.07 9.85
N VAL A 394 -20.12 26.68 9.56
CA VAL A 394 -20.70 26.77 8.23
C VAL A 394 -21.17 28.20 7.93
N GLU A 395 -21.75 28.90 8.90
CA GLU A 395 -22.13 30.33 8.78
C GLU A 395 -20.92 31.23 8.49
N GLN A 396 -19.78 30.99 9.14
CA GLN A 396 -18.52 31.70 8.89
C GLN A 396 -18.02 31.55 7.45
N SER A 397 -18.46 30.50 6.75
CA SER A 397 -18.12 30.22 5.35
C SER A 397 -19.05 30.95 4.34
N GLY A 398 -19.86 31.89 4.81
CA GLY A 398 -20.72 32.76 3.99
C GLY A 398 -22.06 32.14 3.56
N LEU A 399 -22.48 31.03 4.17
CA LEU A 399 -23.77 30.41 3.93
C LEU A 399 -24.88 31.14 4.68
N LYS A 400 -26.00 31.40 3.98
CA LYS A 400 -27.17 32.09 4.55
C LYS A 400 -28.35 31.19 4.95
N SER A 401 -28.28 29.87 4.84
CA SER A 401 -29.33 29.01 5.42
C SER A 401 -28.95 27.53 5.49
N LEU A 402 -28.33 27.14 6.60
CA LEU A 402 -28.57 25.80 7.16
C LEU A 402 -29.84 25.90 8.00
N LYS A 403 -30.84 25.08 7.72
CA LYS A 403 -32.07 25.01 8.51
C LYS A 403 -32.19 23.64 9.16
N PHE A 404 -32.00 23.61 10.48
CA PHE A 404 -32.12 22.37 11.24
C PHE A 404 -33.58 22.02 11.53
N ILE A 405 -33.99 20.82 11.13
CA ILE A 405 -35.29 20.23 11.47
C ILE A 405 -35.03 19.14 12.51
N VAL A 406 -35.41 19.42 13.75
CA VAL A 406 -35.24 18.50 14.87
C VAL A 406 -36.50 17.66 15.03
N TYR A 407 -36.34 16.36 15.24
CA TYR A 407 -37.46 15.45 15.50
C TYR A 407 -37.20 14.52 16.70
N PRO A 408 -38.21 14.07 17.44
CA PRO A 408 -38.03 13.15 18.57
C PRO A 408 -37.36 11.84 18.14
N GLY A 409 -36.42 11.32 18.94
CA GLY A 409 -35.75 10.05 18.64
C GLY A 409 -36.67 8.82 18.59
N SER A 410 -37.92 8.94 19.08
CA SER A 410 -38.97 7.93 19.02
C SER A 410 -39.87 8.03 17.78
N THR A 411 -39.58 8.94 16.85
CA THR A 411 -40.41 9.17 15.66
C THR A 411 -40.46 7.93 14.76
N THR A 412 -41.67 7.45 14.45
CA THR A 412 -41.93 6.31 13.55
C THR A 412 -42.65 6.70 12.26
N SER A 413 -43.21 7.91 12.19
CA SER A 413 -43.85 8.48 11.00
C SER A 413 -43.29 9.86 10.72
N PHE A 414 -42.74 10.04 9.51
CA PHE A 414 -42.11 11.29 9.08
C PHE A 414 -43.03 12.17 8.24
N ALA A 415 -44.25 11.72 7.89
CA ALA A 415 -45.23 12.53 7.15
C ALA A 415 -45.45 13.95 7.73
N PRO A 416 -45.70 14.13 9.04
CA PRO A 416 -45.93 15.47 9.59
C PRO A 416 -44.67 16.35 9.61
N ILE A 417 -43.48 15.75 9.48
CA ILE A 417 -42.19 16.46 9.47
C ILE A 417 -41.79 16.81 8.04
N VAL A 418 -42.03 15.92 7.08
CA VAL A 418 -41.64 16.07 5.68
C VAL A 418 -42.62 16.94 4.90
N ALA A 419 -43.93 16.81 5.12
CA ALA A 419 -44.94 17.56 4.36
C ALA A 419 -44.72 19.09 4.36
N PRO A 420 -44.35 19.73 5.49
CA PRO A 420 -44.03 21.17 5.51
C PRO A 420 -42.80 21.56 4.68
N LEU A 421 -41.87 20.62 4.42
CA LEU A 421 -40.60 20.88 3.74
C LEU A 421 -40.70 20.76 2.21
N VAL A 422 -41.78 20.14 1.70
CA VAL A 422 -41.93 19.82 0.26
C VAL A 422 -41.72 21.05 -0.62
N ARG A 423 -42.31 22.21 -0.28
CA ARG A 423 -42.16 23.43 -1.08
C ARG A 423 -40.73 23.95 -1.15
N GLU A 424 -39.98 23.85 -0.05
CA GLU A 424 -38.56 24.27 0.00
C GLU A 424 -37.70 23.32 -0.85
N LEU A 425 -37.97 22.01 -0.75
CA LEU A 425 -37.30 20.98 -1.54
C LEU A 425 -37.60 21.10 -3.04
N GLU A 426 -38.85 21.39 -3.42
CA GLU A 426 -39.23 21.68 -4.81
C GLU A 426 -38.56 22.95 -5.36
N GLY A 427 -38.28 23.91 -4.47
CA GLY A 427 -37.52 25.12 -4.77
C GLY A 427 -36.01 24.90 -4.97
N GLY A 428 -35.52 23.66 -4.83
CA GLY A 428 -34.12 23.30 -5.03
C GLY A 428 -33.28 23.25 -3.76
N ALA A 429 -33.89 23.19 -2.57
CA ALA A 429 -33.16 22.93 -1.34
C ALA A 429 -32.61 21.48 -1.32
N ALA A 430 -31.39 21.31 -0.80
CA ALA A 430 -30.83 19.99 -0.54
C ALA A 430 -31.27 19.50 0.85
N LEU A 431 -31.40 18.18 1.01
CA LEU A 431 -31.74 17.55 2.29
C LEU A 431 -30.57 16.71 2.80
N ILE A 432 -30.06 17.03 3.99
CA ILE A 432 -29.13 16.19 4.75
C ILE A 432 -29.90 15.50 5.86
N ILE A 433 -29.82 14.18 5.92
CA ILE A 433 -30.39 13.35 6.98
C ILE A 433 -29.25 12.80 7.84
N ALA A 434 -29.03 13.40 9.00
CA ALA A 434 -28.00 12.95 9.92
C ALA A 434 -28.62 12.03 10.98
N ASP A 435 -28.74 10.75 10.63
CA ASP A 435 -29.19 9.66 11.51
C ASP A 435 -28.73 8.30 10.92
N ALA A 436 -29.11 7.21 11.57
CA ALA A 436 -28.90 5.85 11.09
C ALA A 436 -29.59 5.60 9.74
N LEU A 437 -28.98 4.75 8.92
CA LEU A 437 -29.43 4.42 7.58
C LEU A 437 -30.89 3.92 7.52
N PRO A 438 -31.38 3.07 8.45
CA PRO A 438 -32.79 2.66 8.46
C PRO A 438 -33.75 3.83 8.65
N ARG A 439 -33.37 4.85 9.42
CA ARG A 439 -34.20 6.05 9.60
C ARG A 439 -34.13 6.98 8.41
N THR A 440 -32.96 7.09 7.80
CA THR A 440 -32.77 7.75 6.50
C THR A 440 -33.74 7.16 5.47
N GLU A 441 -33.83 5.84 5.41
CA GLU A 441 -34.76 5.16 4.51
C GLU A 441 -36.22 5.52 4.77
N LEU A 442 -36.67 5.56 6.03
CA LEU A 442 -38.05 5.96 6.36
C LEU A 442 -38.38 7.39 5.91
N ILE A 443 -37.43 8.31 6.05
CA ILE A 443 -37.58 9.70 5.58
C ILE A 443 -37.64 9.74 4.06
N VAL A 444 -36.74 9.02 3.37
CA VAL A 444 -36.70 8.99 1.90
C VAL A 444 -37.96 8.34 1.32
N ARG A 445 -38.45 7.25 1.92
CA ARG A 445 -39.75 6.67 1.54
C ARG A 445 -40.89 7.67 1.69
N GLN A 446 -40.85 8.54 2.70
CA GLN A 446 -41.84 9.61 2.82
C GLN A 446 -41.67 10.67 1.72
N LEU A 447 -40.44 11.10 1.39
CA LEU A 447 -40.20 12.03 0.26
C LEU A 447 -40.79 11.49 -1.05
N ARG A 448 -40.60 10.20 -1.33
CA ARG A 448 -41.14 9.56 -2.53
C ARG A 448 -42.68 9.56 -2.54
N ARG A 449 -43.34 9.40 -1.39
CA ARG A 449 -44.80 9.54 -1.26
C ARG A 449 -45.28 10.96 -1.57
N GLU A 450 -44.45 11.97 -1.29
CA GLU A 450 -44.69 13.37 -1.67
C GLU A 450 -44.26 13.69 -3.12
N ARG A 451 -43.96 12.67 -3.94
CA ARG A 451 -43.53 12.79 -5.35
C ARG A 451 -42.20 13.54 -5.54
N LEU A 452 -41.30 13.46 -4.56
CA LEU A 452 -39.93 13.92 -4.66
C LEU A 452 -39.01 12.75 -5.02
N ARG A 453 -38.25 12.87 -6.12
CA ARG A 453 -37.29 11.85 -6.56
C ARG A 453 -35.89 12.18 -6.07
N VAL A 454 -35.15 11.15 -5.64
CA VAL A 454 -33.76 11.30 -5.21
C VAL A 454 -32.83 11.49 -6.41
N ALA A 455 -32.00 12.52 -6.37
CA ALA A 455 -31.12 12.90 -7.47
C ALA A 455 -30.13 11.79 -7.88
N GLY A 456 -30.19 11.37 -9.15
CA GLY A 456 -29.38 10.29 -9.71
C GLY A 456 -29.66 8.90 -9.14
N GLY A 457 -30.86 8.68 -8.57
CA GLY A 457 -31.46 7.37 -8.40
C GLY A 457 -32.25 6.94 -9.63
N THR A 458 -32.67 5.68 -9.67
CA THR A 458 -33.32 5.02 -10.83
C THR A 458 -34.76 4.56 -10.56
N VAL A 459 -35.19 4.60 -9.30
CA VAL A 459 -36.49 4.05 -8.86
C VAL A 459 -37.68 4.90 -9.27
N ASP A 460 -37.56 6.24 -9.24
CA ASP A 460 -38.66 7.15 -9.59
C ASP A 460 -38.40 7.83 -10.94
N LYS A 461 -39.38 7.76 -11.85
CA LYS A 461 -39.31 8.38 -13.19
C LYS A 461 -40.01 9.74 -13.30
N GLU A 462 -40.85 10.07 -12.32
CA GLU A 462 -41.68 11.27 -12.29
C GLU A 462 -41.49 12.00 -10.95
N GLY A 463 -41.71 13.32 -10.94
CA GLY A 463 -41.57 14.15 -9.73
C GLY A 463 -40.41 15.14 -9.78
N THR A 464 -40.30 15.97 -8.73
CA THR A 464 -39.24 16.98 -8.60
C THR A 464 -37.98 16.36 -8.03
N GLU A 465 -36.83 16.66 -8.63
CA GLU A 465 -35.54 16.12 -8.18
C GLU A 465 -35.05 16.81 -6.93
N VAL A 466 -34.62 16.02 -5.94
CA VAL A 466 -34.08 16.51 -4.68
C VAL A 466 -32.75 15.82 -4.41
N LEU A 467 -31.73 16.61 -4.10
CA LEU A 467 -30.46 16.09 -3.62
C LEU A 467 -30.64 15.64 -2.17
N VAL A 468 -30.58 14.33 -1.94
CA VAL A 468 -30.66 13.73 -0.61
C VAL A 468 -29.30 13.16 -0.20
N LEU A 469 -28.86 13.58 0.97
CA LEU A 469 -27.59 13.22 1.57
C LEU A 469 -27.81 12.63 2.97
N GLY A 470 -26.86 11.87 3.49
CA GLY A 470 -26.90 11.41 4.88
C GLY A 470 -25.56 10.99 5.45
N THR A 471 -25.49 10.85 6.77
CA THR A 471 -24.27 10.41 7.47
C THR A 471 -24.07 8.89 7.41
N GLY A 472 -25.09 8.13 7.02
CA GLY A 472 -24.95 6.71 6.68
C GLY A 472 -24.53 5.77 7.81
N GLU A 473 -24.86 6.10 9.07
CA GLU A 473 -24.53 5.22 10.20
C GLU A 473 -25.25 3.87 10.09
N GLY A 474 -24.52 2.78 10.32
CA GLY A 474 -25.04 1.43 10.16
C GLY A 474 -25.11 1.01 8.70
N LEU A 475 -24.20 1.51 7.86
CA LEU A 475 -24.09 1.06 6.47
C LEU A 475 -23.66 -0.41 6.47
N ALA A 476 -24.54 -1.26 5.92
CA ALA A 476 -24.30 -2.68 5.76
C ALA A 476 -24.83 -3.15 4.41
N PRO A 477 -24.26 -4.21 3.80
CA PRO A 477 -24.70 -4.69 2.49
C PRO A 477 -26.15 -5.18 2.44
N ASP A 478 -26.70 -5.64 3.57
CA ASP A 478 -28.11 -6.02 3.69
C ASP A 478 -29.05 -4.84 3.98
N ALA A 479 -28.51 -3.66 4.31
CA ALA A 479 -29.26 -2.41 4.50
C ALA A 479 -29.39 -1.57 3.20
N ILE A 480 -28.92 -2.10 2.06
CA ILE A 480 -29.04 -1.51 0.73
C ILE A 480 -29.50 -2.58 -0.29
N GLY A 481 -29.74 -2.21 -1.54
CA GLY A 481 -30.14 -3.15 -2.59
C GLY A 481 -31.65 -3.33 -2.74
N ALA A 482 -32.09 -4.47 -3.28
CA ALA A 482 -33.46 -4.65 -3.78
C ALA A 482 -34.59 -4.47 -2.74
N LYS A 483 -34.31 -4.70 -1.45
CA LYS A 483 -35.29 -4.47 -0.36
C LYS A 483 -35.30 -3.03 0.17
N HIS A 484 -34.31 -2.26 -0.25
CA HIS A 484 -33.99 -0.90 0.19
C HIS A 484 -33.79 0.03 -1.01
N ASP A 485 -34.46 -0.27 -2.13
CA ASP A 485 -34.39 0.47 -3.39
C ASP A 485 -34.75 1.95 -3.21
N SER A 486 -35.58 2.27 -2.21
CA SER A 486 -35.89 3.64 -1.84
C SER A 486 -34.66 4.49 -1.46
N LEU A 487 -33.52 3.89 -1.10
CA LEU A 487 -32.26 4.59 -0.86
C LEU A 487 -31.42 4.84 -2.12
N ASP A 488 -31.82 4.31 -3.27
CA ASP A 488 -31.08 4.46 -4.52
C ASP A 488 -30.90 5.94 -4.89
N GLY A 489 -29.65 6.34 -5.17
CA GLY A 489 -29.25 7.71 -5.44
C GLY A 489 -28.81 8.55 -4.23
N VAL A 490 -29.13 8.12 -3.00
CA VAL A 490 -28.73 8.84 -1.77
C VAL A 490 -27.21 8.87 -1.66
N ILE A 491 -26.67 10.04 -1.30
CA ILE A 491 -25.24 10.22 -1.07
C ILE A 491 -24.96 10.14 0.43
N LEU A 492 -24.03 9.28 0.83
CA LEU A 492 -23.65 9.06 2.21
C LEU A 492 -22.23 9.58 2.49
N SER A 493 -21.99 10.02 3.72
CA SER A 493 -20.65 10.11 4.31
C SER A 493 -20.53 9.13 5.47
N PRO A 494 -20.39 7.82 5.20
CA PRO A 494 -20.37 6.78 6.23
C PRO A 494 -19.06 6.84 7.03
N ALA A 495 -19.06 6.23 8.22
CA ALA A 495 -17.83 6.09 9.02
C ALA A 495 -16.79 5.18 8.36
N ALA A 496 -17.26 4.16 7.61
CA ALA A 496 -16.45 3.31 6.75
C ALA A 496 -17.30 2.71 5.62
N HIS A 497 -16.66 2.36 4.51
CA HIS A 497 -17.30 1.63 3.41
C HIS A 497 -16.27 0.72 2.71
N PRO A 498 -16.71 -0.29 1.95
CA PRO A 498 -15.81 -1.12 1.14
C PRO A 498 -14.99 -0.29 0.14
N ASP A 499 -13.70 -0.57 0.04
CA ASP A 499 -12.76 0.07 -0.87
C ASP A 499 -11.77 -0.96 -1.46
N ALA A 500 -10.79 -0.49 -2.24
CA ALA A 500 -9.82 -1.37 -2.89
C ALA A 500 -8.93 -2.12 -1.88
N ASP A 501 -8.67 -1.51 -0.73
CA ASP A 501 -7.75 -1.98 0.30
C ASP A 501 -8.45 -2.97 1.24
N SER A 502 -9.77 -2.89 1.40
CA SER A 502 -10.56 -3.84 2.19
C SER A 502 -10.86 -5.17 1.49
N ARG A 503 -10.61 -5.32 0.18
CA ARG A 503 -11.07 -6.50 -0.59
C ARG A 503 -10.61 -7.84 -0.04
N ALA A 504 -9.34 -7.95 0.35
CA ALA A 504 -8.79 -9.20 0.90
C ALA A 504 -9.44 -9.52 2.25
N PHE A 505 -9.64 -8.50 3.08
CA PHE A 505 -10.37 -8.60 4.34
C PHE A 505 -11.83 -9.00 4.14
N GLU A 506 -12.55 -8.37 3.22
CA GLU A 506 -13.95 -8.70 2.93
C GLU A 506 -14.12 -10.16 2.48
N ALA A 507 -13.20 -10.67 1.66
CA ALA A 507 -13.23 -12.06 1.21
C ALA A 507 -12.98 -13.03 2.38
N GLU A 508 -12.00 -12.75 3.23
CA GLU A 508 -11.69 -13.56 4.41
C GLU A 508 -12.83 -13.50 5.44
N TYR A 509 -13.38 -12.30 5.70
CA TYR A 509 -14.52 -12.10 6.59
C TYR A 509 -15.76 -12.86 6.08
N PHE A 510 -16.06 -12.80 4.79
CA PHE A 510 -17.15 -13.56 4.20
C PHE A 510 -16.93 -15.08 4.29
N ALA A 511 -15.71 -15.55 4.08
CA ALA A 511 -15.37 -16.97 4.22
C ALA A 511 -15.60 -17.48 5.64
N GLN A 512 -15.32 -16.66 6.66
CA GLN A 512 -15.47 -17.02 8.07
C GLN A 512 -16.89 -16.80 8.61
N GLN A 513 -17.56 -15.72 8.22
CA GLN A 513 -18.82 -15.25 8.82
C GLN A 513 -20.05 -15.50 7.95
N HIS A 514 -19.86 -15.90 6.68
CA HIS A 514 -20.92 -16.06 5.67
C HIS A 514 -21.77 -14.79 5.48
N LYS A 515 -21.20 -13.64 5.81
CA LYS A 515 -21.79 -12.30 5.69
C LYS A 515 -20.70 -11.35 5.25
N ARG A 516 -21.06 -10.32 4.48
CA ARG A 516 -20.15 -9.23 4.17
C ARG A 516 -19.98 -8.33 5.42
N PRO A 517 -18.82 -7.67 5.60
CA PRO A 517 -18.62 -6.79 6.74
C PRO A 517 -19.51 -5.54 6.64
N ASP A 518 -19.99 -5.07 7.79
CA ASP A 518 -20.63 -3.76 7.95
C ASP A 518 -19.59 -2.66 8.20
N ASP A 519 -20.03 -1.42 8.37
CA ASP A 519 -19.16 -0.30 8.68
C ASP A 519 -18.31 -0.50 9.95
N GLN A 520 -18.85 -1.13 11.00
CA GLN A 520 -18.12 -1.41 12.24
C GLN A 520 -16.99 -2.43 12.03
N ALA A 521 -17.25 -3.50 11.27
CA ALA A 521 -16.22 -4.47 10.92
C ALA A 521 -15.12 -3.84 10.05
N LEU A 522 -15.48 -2.93 9.14
CA LEU A 522 -14.51 -2.18 8.34
C LEU A 522 -13.68 -1.19 9.17
N LEU A 523 -14.27 -0.57 10.19
CA LEU A 523 -13.51 0.26 11.15
C LEU A 523 -12.48 -0.55 11.93
N VAL A 524 -12.82 -1.78 12.33
CA VAL A 524 -11.85 -2.69 12.95
C VAL A 524 -10.74 -3.04 11.97
N TRP A 525 -11.06 -3.35 10.71
CA TRP A 525 -10.07 -3.58 9.66
C TRP A 525 -9.13 -2.37 9.49
N ARG A 526 -9.67 -1.16 9.38
CA ARG A 526 -8.86 0.07 9.24
C ARG A 526 -7.93 0.29 10.43
N ALA A 527 -8.40 0.08 11.66
CA ALA A 527 -7.58 0.17 12.87
C ALA A 527 -6.48 -0.91 12.89
N MET A 528 -6.82 -2.16 12.56
CA MET A 528 -5.84 -3.25 12.47
C MET A 528 -4.78 -2.95 11.42
N SER A 529 -5.17 -2.54 10.21
CA SER A 529 -4.24 -2.24 9.11
C SER A 529 -3.31 -1.07 9.43
N ALA A 530 -3.81 -0.01 10.08
CA ALA A 530 -2.97 1.11 10.52
C ALA A 530 -1.99 0.69 11.62
N ALA A 531 -2.43 -0.11 12.61
CA ALA A 531 -1.53 -0.67 13.62
C ALA A 531 -0.47 -1.60 13.02
N TRP A 532 -0.87 -2.47 12.10
CA TRP A 532 -0.01 -3.47 11.46
C TRP A 532 0.96 -2.89 10.43
N SER A 533 0.79 -1.63 10.05
CA SER A 533 1.70 -0.92 9.13
C SER A 533 2.61 0.08 9.83
N GLY A 534 2.40 0.34 11.12
CA GLY A 534 3.10 1.41 11.86
C GLY A 534 2.46 2.81 11.69
N ALA A 535 1.40 2.93 10.88
CA ALA A 535 0.74 4.20 10.57
C ALA A 535 -0.17 4.75 11.69
N SER A 536 -0.25 4.09 12.85
CA SER A 536 -1.11 4.50 13.97
C SER A 536 -0.91 5.95 14.41
N ALA A 537 0.34 6.44 14.38
CA ALA A 537 0.69 7.76 14.87
C ALA A 537 0.40 8.89 13.88
N THR A 538 0.04 8.57 12.64
CA THR A 538 0.05 9.50 11.51
C THR A 538 -1.24 9.50 10.72
N LEU A 539 -2.09 8.50 10.98
CA LEU A 539 -3.41 8.41 10.38
C LEU A 539 -4.26 9.64 10.70
N GLU A 540 -4.65 10.35 9.64
CA GLU A 540 -5.62 11.46 9.67
C GLU A 540 -6.85 11.06 8.84
N PRO A 541 -7.93 10.59 9.47
CA PRO A 541 -9.12 10.14 8.74
C PRO A 541 -9.81 11.30 8.01
N THR A 542 -10.04 11.14 6.71
CA THR A 542 -10.83 12.07 5.90
C THR A 542 -12.24 11.54 5.65
N PRO A 543 -13.25 12.41 5.57
CA PRO A 543 -14.61 12.00 5.26
C PRO A 543 -14.74 11.55 3.80
N ASP A 544 -15.20 10.31 3.60
CA ASP A 544 -15.54 9.79 2.28
C ASP A 544 -16.97 10.17 1.88
N LEU A 545 -17.22 10.25 0.58
CA LEU A 545 -18.57 10.40 0.01
C LEU A 545 -18.84 9.24 -0.94
N VAL A 546 -19.95 8.54 -0.72
CA VAL A 546 -20.39 7.43 -1.57
C VAL A 546 -21.84 7.61 -1.98
N ARG A 547 -22.23 7.07 -3.13
CA ARG A 547 -23.61 7.02 -3.60
C ARG A 547 -24.11 5.60 -3.53
N ILE A 548 -25.32 5.41 -3.01
CA ILE A 548 -26.01 4.13 -3.11
C ILE A 548 -26.49 3.94 -4.56
N GLN A 549 -26.06 2.84 -5.19
CA GLN A 549 -26.47 2.41 -6.53
C GLN A 549 -26.87 0.94 -6.48
N GLY A 550 -28.17 0.68 -6.38
CA GLY A 550 -28.70 -0.66 -6.12
C GLY A 550 -28.10 -1.26 -4.85
N SER A 551 -27.41 -2.40 -4.98
CA SER A 551 -26.77 -3.11 -3.85
C SER A 551 -25.31 -2.70 -3.61
N ASN A 552 -24.82 -1.66 -4.28
CA ASN A 552 -23.44 -1.20 -4.17
C ASN A 552 -23.37 0.23 -3.66
N VAL A 553 -22.22 0.58 -3.09
CA VAL A 553 -21.81 1.96 -2.85
C VAL A 553 -20.71 2.34 -3.83
N VAL A 554 -20.82 3.51 -4.44
CA VAL A 554 -19.86 3.99 -5.43
C VAL A 554 -19.27 5.30 -4.94
N ALA A 555 -17.95 5.39 -4.88
CA ALA A 555 -17.25 6.60 -4.47
C ALA A 555 -17.67 7.78 -5.34
N VAL A 556 -17.94 8.92 -4.68
CA VAL A 556 -18.25 10.18 -5.33
C VAL A 556 -17.11 11.13 -5.04
N LYS A 557 -16.56 11.75 -6.09
CA LYS A 557 -15.49 12.73 -5.93
C LYS A 557 -16.00 13.88 -5.05
N ALA A 558 -15.39 14.05 -3.88
CA ALA A 558 -15.54 15.25 -3.07
C ALA A 558 -15.05 16.46 -3.89
N PRO A 559 -15.72 17.63 -3.78
CA PRO A 559 -15.38 18.82 -4.55
C PRO A 559 -13.95 19.31 -4.33
#